data_AF-A0A9D4Z6F2-F1
#
_entry.id   AF-A0A9D4Z6F2-F1
#
_cell.length_a   1.000
_cell.length_b   1.000
_cell.length_c   1.000
_cell.angle_alpha   90.00
_cell.angle_beta   90.00
_cell.angle_gamma   90.00
#
_symmetry.space_group_name_H-M   'P 1'
#
loop_
_entity.id
_entity.type
_entity.pdbx_description
1 polymer ?
#
loop_
_entity_poly.entity_id
_entity_poly.type
_entity_poly.pdbx_seq_one_letter_code
_entity_poly.pdbx_strand_id
1 'polypeptide(L)'
;MHLLPNCTKFVLIFLGAMMQGAMVTTCNPFYTKGGIEKEVISSGAKLSVTQMICIEKPPSIVGNRSHLKVMVIERPPFVDTLSSGTTYVKREHVAYGDHVMHIKKLMEEDEGWGPQVEINPDDVMGVPYSSRTIGC
;
A
#
# COMPACT_ATOMS: atom_id res chain seq x y z
N MET A 1 0.89 4.98 -0.08
CA MET A 1 2.34 4.70 -0.24
C MET A 1 2.54 3.54 -1.20
N HIS A 2 3.39 3.73 -2.21
CA HIS A 2 3.88 2.66 -3.07
C HIS A 2 5.20 2.11 -2.54
N LEU A 3 5.16 0.87 -2.05
CA LEU A 3 6.32 0.10 -1.65
C LEU A 3 6.54 -1.03 -2.68
N LEU A 4 6.72 -0.62 -3.94
CA LEU A 4 6.79 -1.53 -5.08
C LEU A 4 8.04 -1.24 -5.91
N PRO A 5 8.64 -2.27 -6.54
CA PRO A 5 9.58 -2.04 -7.62
C PRO A 5 8.85 -1.51 -8.87
N ASN A 6 9.62 -1.12 -9.88
CA ASN A 6 9.09 -0.76 -11.19
C ASN A 6 8.29 -1.94 -11.78
N CYS A 7 6.98 -1.75 -11.94
CA CYS A 7 6.07 -2.72 -12.54
C CYS A 7 4.83 -2.02 -13.08
N THR A 8 4.06 -2.67 -13.95
CA THR A 8 2.83 -2.09 -14.51
C THR A 8 1.83 -1.67 -13.43
N LYS A 9 1.71 -2.46 -12.36
CA LYS A 9 0.79 -2.17 -11.26
C LYS A 9 1.15 -0.89 -10.51
N PHE A 10 2.43 -0.54 -10.43
CA PHE A 10 2.86 0.74 -9.86
C PHE A 10 2.20 1.91 -10.61
N VAL A 11 2.21 1.89 -11.94
CA VAL A 11 1.64 2.96 -12.77
C VAL A 11 0.12 2.99 -12.65
N LEU A 12 -0.53 1.81 -12.73
CA LEU A 12 -1.99 1.71 -12.65
C LEU A 12 -2.54 2.20 -11.31
N ILE A 13 -1.91 1.82 -10.19
CA ILE A 13 -2.34 2.28 -8.87
C ILE A 13 -2.09 3.78 -8.70
N PHE A 14 -0.98 4.30 -9.26
CA PHE A 14 -0.70 5.73 -9.20
C PHE A 14 -1.80 6.51 -9.92
N LEU A 15 -2.11 6.15 -11.16
CA LEU A 15 -3.16 6.79 -11.96
C LEU A 15 -4.54 6.67 -11.30
N GLY A 16 -4.91 5.47 -10.82
CA GLY A 16 -6.18 5.25 -10.12
C GLY A 16 -6.29 6.09 -8.85
N ALA A 17 -5.20 6.31 -8.12
CA ALA A 17 -5.17 7.24 -7.00
C ALA A 17 -5.40 8.69 -7.44
N MET A 18 -4.74 9.14 -8.53
CA MET A 18 -4.92 10.50 -9.06
C MET A 18 -6.37 10.75 -9.50
N MET A 19 -7.00 9.77 -10.14
CA MET A 19 -8.41 9.85 -10.56
C MET A 19 -9.38 9.99 -9.38
N GLN A 20 -8.95 9.63 -8.17
CA GLN A 20 -9.72 9.77 -6.93
C GLN A 20 -9.23 10.95 -6.07
N GLY A 21 -8.42 11.85 -6.62
CA GLY A 21 -7.83 12.99 -5.90
C GLY A 21 -6.95 12.57 -4.71
N ALA A 22 -6.42 11.35 -4.72
CA ALA A 22 -5.59 10.83 -3.66
C ALA A 22 -4.11 11.12 -3.91
N MET A 23 -3.38 11.46 -2.83
CA MET A 23 -1.93 11.64 -2.88
C MET A 23 -1.18 10.32 -2.88
N VAL A 24 -0.09 10.24 -3.64
CA VAL A 24 0.82 9.08 -3.64
C VAL A 24 2.23 9.50 -3.22
N THR A 25 2.71 8.86 -2.16
CA THR A 25 4.15 8.80 -1.82
C THR A 25 4.73 7.47 -2.28
N THR A 26 5.98 7.46 -2.67
CA THR A 26 6.75 6.25 -3.02
C THR A 26 7.78 5.97 -1.93
N CYS A 27 8.14 4.70 -1.76
CA CYS A 27 9.18 4.25 -0.86
C CYS A 27 9.91 3.07 -1.52
N ASN A 28 11.23 3.01 -1.36
CA ASN A 28 12.00 1.90 -1.91
C ASN A 28 11.72 0.62 -1.09
N PRO A 29 11.23 -0.47 -1.71
CA PRO A 29 10.95 -1.72 -1.01
C PRO A 29 12.20 -2.34 -0.37
N PHE A 30 13.41 -1.95 -0.78
CA PHE A 30 14.67 -2.44 -0.19
C PHE A 30 15.10 -1.69 1.07
N TYR A 31 14.41 -0.63 1.47
CA TYR A 31 14.67 0.02 2.75
C TYR A 31 14.43 -0.94 3.93
N THR A 32 15.08 -0.62 5.05
CA THR A 32 14.92 -1.34 6.31
C THR A 32 13.51 -1.11 6.86
N LYS A 33 13.02 -2.02 7.71
CA LYS A 33 11.70 -1.88 8.33
C LYS A 33 11.56 -0.51 9.02
N GLY A 34 12.56 -0.12 9.82
CA GLY A 34 12.58 1.19 10.49
C GLY A 34 12.65 2.40 9.54
N GLY A 35 13.28 2.28 8.37
CA GLY A 35 13.26 3.35 7.35
C GLY A 35 11.87 3.54 6.75
N ILE A 36 11.21 2.43 6.42
CA ILE A 36 9.85 2.43 5.87
C ILE A 36 8.85 2.95 6.92
N GLU A 37 8.98 2.55 8.18
CA GLU A 37 8.12 3.05 9.26
C GLU A 37 8.20 4.57 9.40
N LYS A 38 9.40 5.16 9.32
CA LYS A 38 9.59 6.61 9.37
C LYS A 38 8.87 7.32 8.21
N GLU A 39 8.98 6.79 6.99
CA GLU A 39 8.28 7.36 5.84
C GLU A 39 6.77 7.20 5.93
N VAL A 40 6.28 6.05 6.41
CA VAL A 40 4.85 5.81 6.62
C VAL A 40 4.27 6.79 7.63
N ILE A 41 4.94 6.96 8.77
CA ILE A 41 4.48 7.86 9.84
C ILE A 41 4.52 9.32 9.37
N SER A 42 5.61 9.74 8.74
CA SER A 42 5.75 11.13 8.28
C SER A 42 4.83 11.49 7.13
N SER A 43 4.51 10.54 6.24
CA SER A 43 3.60 10.79 5.10
C SER A 43 2.12 10.73 5.48
N GLY A 44 1.78 10.24 6.69
CA GLY A 44 0.39 10.01 7.08
C GLY A 44 -0.32 8.99 6.19
N ALA A 45 0.41 8.02 5.64
CA ALA A 45 -0.13 7.06 4.70
C ALA A 45 -1.27 6.23 5.33
N LYS A 46 -2.42 6.16 4.64
CA LYS A 46 -3.58 5.35 5.03
C LYS A 46 -3.65 3.99 4.32
N LEU A 47 -2.93 3.87 3.20
CA LEU A 47 -2.82 2.65 2.40
C LEU A 47 -1.37 2.48 1.95
N SER A 48 -0.79 1.30 2.19
CA SER A 48 0.51 0.89 1.64
C SER A 48 0.29 -0.25 0.65
N VAL A 49 0.86 -0.13 -0.55
CA VAL A 49 0.78 -1.16 -1.58
C VAL A 49 2.15 -1.79 -1.77
N THR A 50 2.25 -3.11 -1.67
CA THR A 50 3.50 -3.85 -1.63
C THR A 50 3.42 -5.19 -2.37
N GLN A 51 4.57 -5.83 -2.59
CA GLN A 51 4.65 -7.23 -3.00
C GLN A 51 4.58 -8.16 -1.79
N MET A 52 4.16 -9.41 -2.02
CA MET A 52 4.06 -10.42 -0.96
C MET A 52 5.37 -10.62 -0.21
N ILE A 53 6.51 -10.54 -0.91
CA ILE A 53 7.86 -10.69 -0.32
C ILE A 53 8.24 -9.55 0.65
N CYS A 54 7.60 -8.39 0.55
CA CYS A 54 7.86 -7.21 1.37
C CYS A 54 6.71 -6.88 2.33
N ILE A 55 5.80 -7.83 2.56
CA ILE A 55 4.60 -7.62 3.35
C ILE A 55 4.89 -7.33 4.83
N GLU A 56 5.98 -7.83 5.40
CA GLU A 56 6.29 -7.63 6.82
C GLU A 56 6.95 -6.28 7.12
N LYS A 57 7.19 -5.45 6.10
CA LYS A 57 7.90 -4.19 6.24
C LYS A 57 7.01 -3.03 6.72
N PRO A 58 5.76 -2.89 6.25
CA PRO A 58 4.84 -1.87 6.76
C PRO A 58 4.45 -2.11 8.25
N PRO A 59 4.30 -1.03 9.04
CA PRO A 59 4.06 -1.11 10.49
C PRO A 59 2.72 -1.70 10.91
N SER A 60 1.69 -1.67 10.06
CA SER A 60 0.35 -2.15 10.42
C SER A 60 0.23 -3.66 10.64
N ILE A 61 1.27 -4.43 10.28
CA ILE A 61 1.36 -5.86 10.58
C ILE A 61 2.06 -6.11 11.93
N VAL A 62 2.76 -5.11 12.49
CA VAL A 62 3.65 -5.28 13.65
C VAL A 62 3.15 -4.52 14.90
N GLY A 63 2.14 -3.66 14.80
CA GLY A 63 1.65 -2.92 15.96
C GLY A 63 0.24 -2.36 15.83
N ASN A 64 -0.52 -2.46 16.92
CA ASN A 64 -1.94 -2.09 17.09
C ASN A 64 -2.22 -0.56 17.02
N ARG A 65 -1.48 0.20 16.19
CA ARG A 65 -1.46 1.68 16.21
C ARG A 65 -1.55 2.38 14.86
N SER A 66 -1.92 1.71 13.76
CA SER A 66 -2.04 2.42 12.49
C SER A 66 -3.30 2.04 11.73
N HIS A 67 -4.05 3.07 11.36
CA HIS A 67 -5.11 3.07 10.35
C HIS A 67 -4.57 2.77 8.93
N LEU A 68 -3.36 2.21 8.83
CA LEU A 68 -2.67 1.89 7.59
C LEU A 68 -3.15 0.51 7.11
N LYS A 69 -3.92 0.50 6.03
CA LYS A 69 -4.25 -0.74 5.33
C LYS A 69 -3.07 -1.17 4.46
N VAL A 70 -2.84 -2.47 4.33
CA VAL A 70 -1.81 -3.03 3.44
C VAL A 70 -2.50 -3.71 2.28
N MET A 71 -2.03 -3.48 1.06
CA MET A 71 -2.50 -4.14 -0.14
C MET A 71 -1.36 -4.84 -0.86
N VAL A 72 -1.59 -6.10 -1.24
CA VAL A 72 -0.63 -6.89 -2.01
C VAL A 72 -1.01 -6.95 -3.49
N ILE A 73 0.00 -6.84 -4.35
CA ILE A 73 -0.19 -6.82 -5.80
C ILE A 73 -0.15 -8.21 -6.45
N GLU A 74 0.24 -9.22 -5.70
CA GLU A 74 0.40 -10.60 -6.15
C GLU A 74 -0.44 -11.50 -5.25
N ARG A 75 -1.02 -12.54 -5.85
CA ARG A 75 -1.69 -13.58 -5.07
C ARG A 75 -0.61 -14.36 -4.33
N PRO A 76 -0.78 -14.60 -3.02
CA PRO A 76 0.12 -15.50 -2.32
C PRO A 76 0.04 -16.89 -2.96
N PRO A 77 1.18 -17.59 -3.16
CA PRO A 77 1.20 -18.88 -3.85
C PRO A 77 0.45 -20.00 -3.08
N PHE A 78 0.09 -19.78 -1.82
CA PHE A 78 -0.69 -20.69 -0.99
C PHE A 78 -1.71 -19.87 -0.18
N VAL A 79 -2.95 -19.80 -0.67
CA VAL A 79 -4.09 -19.22 0.05
C VAL A 79 -5.15 -20.30 0.19
N ASP A 80 -5.35 -20.80 1.40
CA ASP A 80 -6.59 -21.48 1.77
C ASP A 80 -7.54 -20.42 2.33
N THR A 81 -8.57 -20.09 1.55
CA THR A 81 -9.62 -19.18 2.00
C THR A 81 -10.50 -19.94 2.99
N LEU A 82 -10.35 -19.68 4.29
CA LEU A 82 -11.37 -20.11 5.26
C LEU A 82 -12.59 -19.20 5.11
N SER A 83 -13.77 -19.77 5.37
CA SER A 83 -15.09 -19.16 5.29
C SER A 83 -15.31 -17.93 6.18
N SER A 84 -14.29 -17.49 6.93
CA SER A 84 -14.28 -16.29 7.78
C SER A 84 -13.70 -15.03 7.13
N GLY A 85 -13.28 -15.07 5.85
CA GLY A 85 -12.72 -13.89 5.14
C GLY A 85 -11.25 -13.59 5.46
N THR A 86 -10.60 -14.41 6.27
CA THR A 86 -9.17 -14.28 6.62
C THR A 86 -8.29 -14.92 5.55
N THR A 87 -7.31 -14.17 5.02
CA THR A 87 -6.36 -14.67 3.99
C THR A 87 -5.08 -15.15 4.66
N TYR A 88 -4.87 -16.47 4.71
CA TYR A 88 -3.63 -17.05 5.22
C TYR A 88 -2.56 -17.11 4.12
N VAL A 89 -1.31 -16.78 4.47
CA VAL A 89 -0.16 -17.06 3.61
C VAL A 89 0.88 -17.85 4.37
N LYS A 90 1.17 -19.07 3.90
CA LYS A 90 2.11 -19.97 4.56
C LYS A 90 3.53 -19.79 4.02
N ARG A 91 4.29 -18.86 4.59
CA ARG A 91 5.69 -19.08 4.93
C ARG A 91 5.78 -18.84 6.43
N GLU A 92 5.90 -19.91 7.21
CA GLU A 92 5.95 -19.90 8.68
C GLU A 92 4.79 -19.13 9.36
N HIS A 93 3.58 -19.68 9.36
CA HIS A 93 2.50 -19.33 10.31
C HIS A 93 2.15 -17.83 10.48
N VAL A 94 2.19 -17.00 9.43
CA VAL A 94 1.69 -15.61 9.53
C VAL A 94 0.28 -15.51 8.96
N ALA A 95 -0.71 -15.47 9.85
CA ALA A 95 -2.07 -15.07 9.50
C ALA A 95 -2.08 -13.55 9.27
N TYR A 96 -2.23 -13.13 8.02
CA TYR A 96 -2.45 -11.73 7.71
C TYR A 96 -3.91 -11.42 8.02
N GLY A 97 -4.16 -10.71 9.12
CA GLY A 97 -5.52 -10.34 9.55
C GLY A 97 -6.26 -9.46 8.54
N ASP A 98 -7.44 -8.96 8.93
CA ASP A 98 -8.36 -8.17 8.08
C ASP A 98 -7.75 -6.89 7.46
N HIS A 99 -6.53 -6.52 7.85
CA HIS A 99 -5.80 -5.35 7.38
C HIS A 99 -5.02 -5.56 6.08
N VAL A 100 -4.96 -6.79 5.55
CA VAL A 100 -4.31 -7.11 4.28
C VAL A 100 -5.34 -7.38 3.19
N MET A 101 -5.25 -6.64 2.08
CA MET A 101 -6.12 -6.76 0.92
C MET A 101 -5.33 -7.15 -0.32
N HIS A 102 -5.99 -7.74 -1.30
CA HIS A 102 -5.38 -8.02 -2.61
C HIS A 102 -5.85 -7.00 -3.65
N ILE A 103 -4.96 -6.55 -4.53
CA ILE A 103 -5.21 -5.53 -5.56
C ILE A 103 -6.40 -5.85 -6.48
N LYS A 104 -6.70 -7.14 -6.66
CA LYS A 104 -7.87 -7.63 -7.42
C LYS A 104 -9.17 -6.95 -7.00
N LYS A 105 -9.33 -6.58 -5.71
CA LYS A 105 -10.48 -5.79 -5.25
C LYS A 105 -10.62 -4.50 -6.06
N LEU A 106 -9.57 -3.66 -6.12
CA LEU A 106 -9.59 -2.40 -6.87
C LEU A 106 -9.69 -2.57 -8.39
N MET A 107 -9.16 -3.67 -8.93
CA MET A 107 -9.12 -3.91 -10.38
C MET A 107 -10.44 -4.46 -10.93
N GLU A 108 -11.33 -4.95 -10.06
CA GLU A 108 -12.62 -5.53 -10.42
C GLU A 108 -13.80 -4.68 -9.93
N GLU A 109 -13.54 -3.55 -9.28
CA GLU A 109 -14.58 -2.56 -8.95
C GLU A 109 -15.20 -1.99 -10.22
N ASP A 110 -16.48 -1.60 -10.14
CA ASP A 110 -17.18 -0.90 -11.22
C ASP A 110 -16.65 0.53 -11.35
N GLU A 111 -16.10 0.88 -12.51
CA GLU A 111 -15.56 2.21 -12.81
C GLU A 111 -16.64 3.31 -12.75
N GLY A 112 -17.92 2.95 -12.95
CA GLY A 112 -19.04 3.89 -12.82
C GLY A 112 -19.44 4.19 -11.38
N TRP A 113 -18.91 3.43 -10.42
CA TRP A 113 -19.25 3.53 -9.01
C TRP A 113 -18.05 4.09 -8.22
N GLY A 114 -18.18 5.32 -7.75
CA GLY A 114 -17.16 5.98 -6.95
C GLY A 114 -17.57 7.37 -6.52
N PRO A 115 -16.93 7.95 -5.49
CA PRO A 115 -17.17 9.34 -5.13
C PRO A 115 -16.77 10.23 -6.31
N GLN A 116 -17.64 11.17 -6.67
CA GLN A 116 -17.28 12.25 -7.57
C GLN A 116 -16.30 13.16 -6.84
N VAL A 117 -15.08 13.30 -7.37
CA VAL A 117 -14.02 14.11 -6.77
C VAL A 117 -13.75 15.30 -7.68
N GLU A 118 -13.80 16.49 -7.10
CA GLU A 118 -13.33 17.72 -7.77
C GLU A 118 -11.81 17.79 -7.62
N ILE A 119 -11.10 17.83 -8.75
CA ILE A 119 -9.64 17.87 -8.79
C ILE A 119 -9.22 19.24 -9.33
N ASN A 120 -8.45 19.97 -8.55
CA ASN A 120 -7.88 21.27 -8.92
C ASN A 120 -6.45 21.11 -9.46
N PRO A 121 -6.00 21.98 -10.39
CA PRO A 121 -4.62 21.97 -10.88
C PRO A 121 -3.56 22.14 -9.79
N ASP A 122 -3.92 22.76 -8.66
CA ASP A 122 -3.03 23.02 -7.52
C ASP A 122 -3.06 21.89 -6.46
N ASP A 123 -3.90 20.86 -6.65
CA ASP A 123 -3.98 19.75 -5.69
C ASP A 123 -2.69 18.93 -5.67
N VAL A 124 -2.27 18.54 -4.47
CA VAL A 124 -1.08 17.71 -4.29
C VAL A 124 -1.38 16.30 -4.80
N MET A 125 -0.55 15.83 -5.72
CA MET A 125 -0.67 14.51 -6.34
C MET A 125 0.43 13.56 -5.87
N GLY A 126 1.67 14.04 -5.80
CA GLY A 126 2.84 13.25 -5.46
C GLY A 126 3.64 13.84 -4.31
N VAL A 127 4.07 13.00 -3.37
CA VAL A 127 4.94 13.40 -2.25
C VAL A 127 6.20 12.52 -2.26
N PRO A 128 7.16 12.72 -3.17
CA PRO A 128 8.41 11.98 -3.16
C PRO A 128 9.31 12.46 -2.01
N TYR A 129 9.93 11.51 -1.32
CA TYR A 129 10.94 11.81 -0.31
C TYR A 129 12.30 11.96 -0.98
N SER A 130 13.00 13.04 -0.64
CA SER A 130 14.41 13.24 -0.97
C SER A 130 15.22 13.31 0.31
N SER A 131 16.41 12.70 0.28
CA SER A 131 17.41 12.88 1.32
C SER A 131 17.85 14.34 1.28
N ARG A 132 17.40 15.12 2.26
CA ARG A 132 17.90 16.49 2.47
C ARG A 132 19.40 16.43 2.71
N THR A 133 20.12 17.45 2.23
CA THR A 133 21.58 17.60 2.35
C THR A 133 22.07 17.74 3.80
N ILE A 134 21.17 17.93 4.76
CA ILE A 134 21.45 17.96 6.20
C ILE A 134 20.41 17.05 6.86
N GLY A 135 20.86 16.04 7.59
CA GLY A 135 20.03 14.92 8.07
C GLY A 135 18.92 15.32 9.04
N CYS A 136 17.80 14.59 8.98
CA CYS A 136 16.70 14.63 9.93
C CYS A 136 16.89 13.60 11.05
#